data_AF-A0A933QHH6-F1
#
_entry.id   AF-A0A933QHH6-F1
#
_cell.length_a   1.000
_cell.length_b   1.000
_cell.length_c   1.000
_cell.angle_alpha   90.00
_cell.angle_beta   90.00
_cell.angle_gamma   90.00
#
_symmetry.space_group_name_H-M   'P 1'
#
loop_
_entity.id
_entity.type
_entity.pdbx_description
1 polymer ?
#
loop_
_entity_poly.entity_id
_entity_poly.type
_entity_poly.pdbx_seq_one_letter_code
_entity_poly.pdbx_strand_id
1 'polypeptide(L)'
;MTVAVNRLANDTIELTITIPWADIKITYDQVVEDFVKGAELPGFRKGKAPRKLVEEKLDKTKIYEEVLKRIVPASYVDAVKQESLTPIISPRVEVISFKENEVCQFKALTCEKPEIKLGNYQEAIAKLKKEKQTKIWVPGKTDKEEKPVELTLDEVLKVLLETNQVQVPTLLAEDEVNRMLARLIDQT
;
A
#
# COMPACT_ATOMS: atom_id res chain seq x y z
N MET A 1 13.32 17.62 -2.68
CA MET A 1 12.68 16.34 -3.02
C MET A 1 11.79 16.55 -4.24
N THR A 2 11.87 15.67 -5.24
CA THR A 2 10.95 15.65 -6.38
C THR A 2 10.24 14.30 -6.44
N VAL A 3 8.92 14.33 -6.53
CA VAL A 3 8.05 13.15 -6.59
C VAL A 3 7.45 13.09 -7.98
N ALA A 4 7.64 11.97 -8.67
CA ALA A 4 6.97 11.68 -9.93
C ALA A 4 5.97 10.55 -9.70
N VAL A 5 4.68 10.83 -9.92
CA VAL A 5 3.58 9.87 -9.78
C VAL A 5 3.22 9.35 -11.15
N ASN A 6 3.41 8.06 -11.38
CA ASN A 6 2.95 7.36 -12.57
C ASN A 6 1.78 6.44 -12.21
N ARG A 7 0.60 6.71 -12.77
CA ARG A 7 -0.57 5.82 -12.65
C ARG A 7 -0.55 4.82 -13.80
N LEU A 8 -0.39 3.54 -13.48
CA LEU A 8 -0.45 2.43 -14.44
C LEU A 8 -1.86 1.83 -14.52
N ALA A 9 -2.03 0.89 -15.44
CA ALA A 9 -3.26 0.12 -15.58
C ALA A 9 -3.61 -0.61 -14.26
N ASN A 10 -4.92 -0.75 -13.98
CA ASN A 10 -5.47 -1.40 -12.78
C ASN A 10 -5.14 -0.69 -11.46
N ASP A 11 -5.27 0.64 -11.39
CA ASP A 11 -5.06 1.49 -10.19
C ASP A 11 -3.73 1.24 -9.45
N THR A 12 -2.71 0.81 -10.19
CA THR A 12 -1.34 0.68 -9.68
C THR A 12 -0.63 2.01 -9.82
N ILE A 13 0.03 2.44 -8.75
CA ILE A 13 0.73 3.72 -8.65
C ILE A 13 2.21 3.42 -8.44
N GLU A 14 3.02 3.89 -9.39
CA GLU A 14 4.47 3.96 -9.24
C GLU A 14 4.85 5.36 -8.79
N LEU A 15 5.39 5.46 -7.58
CA LEU A 15 6.00 6.68 -7.06
C LEU A 15 7.50 6.61 -7.27
N THR A 16 8.03 7.46 -8.14
CA THR A 16 9.48 7.65 -8.27
C THR A 16 9.88 8.87 -7.45
N ILE A 17 10.56 8.65 -6.34
CA ILE A 17 10.96 9.70 -5.42
C ILE A 17 12.45 9.93 -5.55
N THR A 18 12.81 11.19 -5.77
CA THR A 18 14.18 11.65 -5.93
C THR A 18 14.53 12.59 -4.79
N ILE A 19 15.50 12.21 -3.96
CA ILE A 19 15.93 12.97 -2.77
C ILE A 19 17.32 13.55 -3.00
N PRO A 20 17.52 14.86 -2.79
CA PRO A 20 18.84 15.47 -2.85
C PRO A 20 19.71 15.03 -1.65
N TRP A 21 21.03 14.97 -1.86
CA TRP A 21 21.98 14.57 -0.82
C TRP A 21 21.93 15.45 0.45
N ALA A 22 21.48 16.70 0.35
CA ALA A 22 21.38 17.61 1.50
C ALA A 22 20.47 17.05 2.62
N ASP A 23 19.33 16.47 2.27
CA ASP A 23 18.37 15.89 3.24
C ASP A 23 18.91 14.57 3.80
N ILE A 24 19.64 13.83 2.97
CA ILE A 24 20.27 12.55 3.35
C ILE A 24 21.42 12.79 4.32
N LYS A 25 22.20 13.85 4.13
CA LYS A 25 23.36 14.17 4.96
C LYS A 25 22.98 14.36 6.43
N ILE A 26 21.85 15.02 6.71
CA ILE A 26 21.36 15.20 8.08
C ILE A 26 21.10 13.84 8.75
N THR A 27 20.46 12.94 8.02
CA THR A 27 20.16 11.59 8.50
C THR A 27 21.43 10.74 8.61
N TYR A 28 22.37 10.91 7.67
CA TYR A 28 23.68 10.27 7.68
C TYR A 28 24.48 10.66 8.93
N ASP A 29 24.57 11.95 9.24
CA ASP A 29 25.29 12.44 10.42
C ASP A 29 24.69 11.87 11.72
N GLN A 30 23.36 11.78 11.81
CA GLN A 30 22.67 11.16 12.95
C GLN A 30 22.96 9.67 13.08
N VAL A 31 22.93 8.93 11.97
CA VAL A 31 23.24 7.50 11.95
C VAL A 31 24.70 7.27 12.37
N VAL A 32 25.64 8.08 11.88
CA VAL A 32 27.05 8.01 12.28
C VAL A 32 27.21 8.27 13.78
N GLU A 33 26.49 9.25 14.34
CA GLU A 33 26.51 9.48 15.80
C GLU A 33 26.00 8.29 16.60
N ASP A 34 24.94 7.63 16.15
CA ASP A 34 24.39 6.44 16.79
C ASP A 34 25.38 5.27 16.73
N PHE A 35 26.05 5.09 15.58
CA PHE A 35 27.13 4.11 15.44
C PHE A 35 28.31 4.43 16.34
N VAL A 36 28.73 5.69 16.47
CA VAL A 36 29.82 6.10 17.37
C VAL A 36 29.49 5.79 18.83
N LYS A 37 28.25 5.98 19.28
CA LYS A 37 27.80 5.61 20.64
C LYS A 37 27.90 4.11 20.88
N GLY A 38 27.59 3.29 19.87
CA GLY A 38 27.63 1.83 19.93
C GLY A 38 29.01 1.22 19.71
N ALA A 39 29.92 1.93 19.02
CA ALA A 39 31.21 1.42 18.59
C ALA A 39 32.17 1.22 19.77
N GLU A 40 32.81 0.05 19.79
CA GLU A 40 33.89 -0.30 20.71
C GLU A 40 35.20 -0.30 19.93
N LEU A 41 35.97 0.79 20.10
CA LEU A 41 37.27 0.94 19.47
C LEU A 41 38.35 0.62 20.52
N PRO A 42 39.34 -0.26 20.23
CA PRO A 42 40.41 -0.56 21.17
C PRO A 42 41.16 0.72 21.53
N GLY A 43 41.29 1.01 22.82
CA GLY A 43 41.92 2.24 23.35
C GLY A 43 40.95 3.38 23.71
N PHE A 44 39.67 3.29 23.33
CA PHE A 44 38.66 4.29 23.70
C PHE A 44 37.55 3.68 24.55
N ARG A 45 37.10 4.42 25.56
CA ARG A 45 35.87 4.04 26.28
C ARG A 45 34.69 4.10 25.31
N LYS A 46 33.80 3.10 25.39
CA LYS A 46 32.58 2.99 24.57
C LYS A 46 31.89 4.35 24.39
N GLY A 47 31.62 4.73 23.14
CA GLY A 47 30.94 5.98 22.80
C GLY A 47 31.78 7.27 22.84
N LYS A 48 33.08 7.20 23.16
CA LYS A 48 33.97 8.37 23.23
C LYS A 48 35.08 8.36 22.17
N ALA A 49 34.97 7.50 21.16
CA ALA A 49 35.90 7.48 20.05
C ALA A 49 35.68 8.67 19.10
N PRO A 50 36.76 9.28 18.55
CA PRO A 50 36.64 10.32 17.52
C PRO A 50 35.97 9.82 16.25
N ARG A 51 35.05 10.61 15.67
CA ARG A 51 34.24 10.24 14.48
C ARG A 51 35.07 9.69 13.31
N LYS A 52 36.17 10.37 12.97
CA LYS A 52 37.04 9.99 11.84
C LYS A 52 37.59 8.56 11.95
N LEU A 53 38.01 8.15 13.15
CA LEU A 53 38.54 6.80 13.38
C LEU A 53 37.45 5.73 13.37
N VAL A 54 36.22 6.12 13.73
CA VAL A 54 35.06 5.23 13.72
C VAL A 54 34.58 5.01 12.29
N GLU A 55 34.56 6.06 11.46
CA GLU A 55 34.26 5.99 10.02
C GLU A 55 35.29 5.18 9.23
N GLU A 56 36.58 5.24 9.60
CA GLU A 56 37.64 4.45 8.96
C GLU A 56 37.55 2.94 9.27
N LYS A 57 37.01 2.58 10.44
CA LYS A 57 36.87 1.18 10.86
C LYS A 57 35.49 0.58 10.60
N LEU A 58 34.47 1.41 10.46
CA LEU A 58 33.12 0.96 10.15
C LEU A 58 32.97 0.67 8.66
N ASP A 59 32.28 -0.42 8.36
CA ASP A 59 31.87 -0.72 6.99
C ASP A 59 30.89 0.37 6.52
N LYS A 60 31.33 1.21 5.56
CA LYS A 60 30.50 2.26 4.97
C LYS A 60 29.15 1.72 4.48
N THR A 61 29.12 0.48 3.99
CA THR A 61 27.91 -0.24 3.55
C THR A 61 26.85 -0.32 4.65
N LYS A 62 27.23 -0.60 5.90
CA LYS A 62 26.26 -0.71 7.02
C LYS A 62 25.66 0.64 7.38
N ILE A 63 26.46 1.71 7.30
CA ILE A 63 25.96 3.07 7.51
C ILE A 63 24.92 3.40 6.44
N TYR A 64 25.19 3.05 5.18
CA TYR A 64 24.27 3.28 4.08
C TYR A 64 22.97 2.50 4.20
N GLU A 65 23.03 1.23 4.60
CA GLU A 65 21.82 0.43 4.87
C GLU A 65 20.95 1.05 5.97
N GLU A 66 21.55 1.49 7.08
CA GLU A 66 20.81 2.13 8.17
C GLU A 66 20.24 3.50 7.77
N VAL A 67 20.97 4.28 6.97
CA VAL A 67 20.46 5.53 6.41
C VAL A 67 19.28 5.27 5.48
N LEU A 68 19.39 4.26 4.60
CA LEU A 68 18.31 3.85 3.71
C LEU A 68 17.06 3.43 4.49
N LYS A 69 17.22 2.62 5.55
CA LYS A 69 16.10 2.19 6.41
C LYS A 69 15.37 3.35 7.08
N ARG A 70 16.05 4.47 7.38
CA ARG A 70 15.42 5.65 8.00
C ARG A 70 14.84 6.61 6.95
N ILE A 71 15.57 6.89 5.88
CA ILE A 71 15.19 7.90 4.87
C ILE A 71 14.03 7.43 4.00
N VAL A 72 14.00 6.15 3.62
CA VAL A 72 13.01 5.60 2.68
C VAL A 72 11.59 5.69 3.26
N PRO A 73 11.30 5.21 4.48
CA PRO A 73 9.96 5.32 5.05
C PRO A 73 9.53 6.76 5.28
N ALA A 74 10.43 7.62 5.78
CA ALA A 74 10.12 9.03 6.04
C ALA A 74 9.74 9.75 4.74
N SER A 75 10.55 9.58 3.70
CA SER A 75 10.34 10.22 2.41
C SER A 75 9.12 9.67 1.68
N TYR A 76 8.81 8.38 1.83
CA TYR A 76 7.58 7.81 1.32
C TYR A 76 6.35 8.42 2.00
N VAL A 77 6.35 8.53 3.33
CA VAL A 77 5.24 9.15 4.08
C VAL A 77 5.03 10.60 3.66
N ASP A 78 6.10 11.36 3.44
CA ASP A 78 6.01 12.75 2.98
C ASP A 78 5.48 12.84 1.55
N ALA A 79 5.90 11.95 0.65
CA ALA A 79 5.36 11.88 -0.72
C ALA A 79 3.87 11.53 -0.73
N VAL A 80 3.45 10.53 0.07
CA VAL A 80 2.04 10.14 0.20
C VAL A 80 1.19 11.29 0.73
N LYS A 81 1.70 12.05 1.72
CA LYS A 81 1.01 13.24 2.24
C LYS A 81 0.91 14.36 1.21
N GLN A 82 1.97 14.63 0.45
CA GLN A 82 1.97 15.66 -0.59
C GLN A 82 0.94 15.36 -1.68
N GLU A 83 0.85 14.10 -2.11
CA GLU A 83 -0.06 13.66 -3.16
C GLU A 83 -1.45 13.27 -2.61
N SER A 84 -1.66 13.33 -1.29
CA SER A 84 -2.88 12.91 -0.59
C SER A 84 -3.37 11.51 -1.00
N LEU A 85 -2.44 10.60 -1.30
CA LEU A 85 -2.75 9.25 -1.74
C LEU A 85 -3.20 8.41 -0.54
N THR A 86 -4.16 7.52 -0.76
CA THR A 86 -4.60 6.55 0.26
C THR A 86 -4.13 5.15 -0.10
N PRO A 87 -2.86 4.81 0.18
CA PRO A 87 -2.33 3.50 -0.14
C PRO A 87 -3.00 2.42 0.73
N ILE A 88 -3.42 1.31 0.12
CA ILE A 88 -4.01 0.17 0.84
C ILE A 88 -2.95 -0.81 1.32
N ILE A 89 -1.89 -0.98 0.54
CA ILE A 89 -0.81 -1.94 0.80
C ILE A 89 0.47 -1.23 1.22
N SER A 90 1.34 -1.99 1.88
CA SER A 90 2.71 -1.56 2.09
C SER A 90 3.40 -1.43 0.73
N PRO A 91 4.12 -0.33 0.46
CA PRO A 91 4.77 -0.14 -0.83
C PRO A 91 5.87 -1.19 -1.04
N ARG A 92 5.97 -1.75 -2.24
CA ARG A 92 7.19 -2.45 -2.66
C ARG A 92 8.22 -1.39 -3.04
N VAL A 93 9.27 -1.28 -2.24
CA VAL A 93 10.34 -0.30 -2.48
C VAL A 93 11.49 -0.94 -3.23
N GLU A 94 11.86 -0.35 -4.35
CA GLU A 94 13.05 -0.68 -5.12
C GLU A 94 14.00 0.51 -5.16
N VAL A 95 15.22 0.32 -4.64
CA VAL A 95 16.26 1.35 -4.67
C VAL A 95 16.98 1.25 -6.02
N ILE A 96 16.84 2.28 -6.87
CA ILE A 96 17.45 2.29 -8.22
C ILE A 96 18.91 2.71 -8.13
N SER A 97 19.18 3.79 -7.39
CA SER A 97 20.52 4.35 -7.26
C SER A 97 20.69 4.93 -5.87
N PHE A 98 21.74 4.45 -5.21
CA PHE A 98 22.22 4.99 -3.95
C PHE A 98 23.74 5.10 -4.04
N LYS A 99 24.24 6.32 -4.25
CA LYS A 99 25.67 6.63 -4.31
C LYS A 99 25.96 7.86 -3.46
N GLU A 100 27.13 7.84 -2.84
CA GLU A 100 27.64 8.91 -1.98
C GLU A 100 27.77 10.22 -2.82
N ASN A 101 27.24 11.33 -2.30
CA ASN A 101 27.16 12.64 -2.95
C ASN A 101 26.30 12.73 -4.24
N GLU A 102 25.59 11.67 -4.61
CA GLU A 102 24.65 11.70 -5.72
C GLU A 102 23.19 11.75 -5.23
N VAL A 103 22.29 12.04 -6.16
CA VAL A 103 20.85 12.07 -5.90
C VAL A 103 20.36 10.63 -5.72
N CYS A 104 19.68 10.35 -4.61
CA CYS A 104 19.14 9.02 -4.37
C CYS A 104 17.75 8.92 -5.00
N GLN A 105 17.54 7.84 -5.75
CA GLN A 105 16.27 7.55 -6.41
C GLN A 105 15.76 6.18 -5.98
N PHE A 106 14.52 6.17 -5.50
CA PHE A 106 13.82 4.93 -5.20
C PHE A 106 12.43 4.96 -5.84
N LYS A 107 12.01 3.78 -6.29
CA LYS A 107 10.67 3.50 -6.77
C LYS A 107 9.88 2.87 -5.63
N ALA A 108 8.68 3.35 -5.41
CA ALA A 108 7.71 2.75 -4.53
C ALA A 108 6.47 2.37 -5.36
N LEU A 109 6.22 1.08 -5.48
CA LEU A 109 5.04 0.52 -6.12
C LEU A 109 3.94 0.37 -5.07
N THR A 110 2.80 1.03 -5.27
CA THR A 110 1.64 0.98 -4.37
C THR A 110 0.34 0.91 -5.16
N CYS A 111 -0.74 0.47 -4.54
CA CYS A 111 -2.09 0.55 -5.12
C CYS A 111 -3.01 1.40 -4.25
N GLU A 112 -3.89 2.14 -4.93
CA GLU A 112 -4.97 2.87 -4.30
C GLU A 112 -6.26 2.06 -4.21
N LYS A 113 -7.22 2.57 -3.45
CA LYS A 113 -8.55 2.01 -3.40
C LYS A 113 -9.21 2.14 -4.78
N PRO A 114 -9.68 1.04 -5.38
CA PRO A 114 -10.35 1.14 -6.66
C PRO A 114 -11.62 1.99 -6.50
N GLU A 115 -11.81 2.94 -7.41
CA GLU A 115 -13.02 3.74 -7.45
C GLU A 115 -14.19 2.88 -7.96
N ILE A 116 -15.10 2.53 -7.04
CA ILE A 116 -16.32 1.80 -7.40
C ILE A 116 -17.32 2.80 -7.97
N LYS A 117 -17.41 2.87 -9.30
CA LYS A 117 -18.49 3.58 -9.98
C LYS A 117 -19.74 2.73 -9.95
N LEU A 118 -20.63 3.01 -8.99
CA LEU A 118 -21.95 2.40 -8.92
C LEU A 118 -22.76 2.88 -10.15
N GLY A 119 -23.03 1.98 -11.09
CA GLY A 119 -23.91 2.25 -12.23
C GLY A 119 -25.38 2.42 -11.84
N ASN A 120 -26.32 2.26 -12.79
CA ASN A 120 -27.77 2.32 -12.53
C ASN A 120 -28.29 1.08 -11.77
N TYR A 121 -27.80 0.86 -10.55
CA TYR A 121 -28.18 -0.25 -9.68
C TYR A 121 -29.68 -0.25 -9.33
N GLN A 122 -30.31 0.93 -9.32
CA GLN A 122 -31.73 1.09 -9.00
C GLN A 122 -32.64 0.44 -10.04
N GLU A 123 -32.26 0.52 -11.33
CA GLU A 123 -33.02 -0.09 -12.42
C GLU A 123 -32.90 -1.62 -12.41
N ALA A 124 -31.73 -2.14 -12.04
CA ALA A 124 -31.50 -3.58 -11.91
C ALA A 124 -32.36 -4.18 -10.77
N ILE A 125 -32.42 -3.51 -9.62
CA ILE A 125 -33.27 -3.92 -8.49
C ILE A 125 -34.76 -3.82 -8.84
N ALA A 126 -35.17 -2.81 -9.61
CA ALA A 126 -36.56 -2.64 -10.03
C ALA A 126 -37.01 -3.75 -11.01
N LYS A 127 -36.12 -4.30 -11.85
CA LYS A 127 -36.41 -5.44 -12.73
C LYS A 127 -36.61 -6.73 -11.94
N LEU A 128 -35.75 -7.01 -10.95
CA LEU A 128 -35.88 -8.18 -10.07
C LEU A 128 -37.17 -8.20 -9.26
N LYS A 129 -37.62 -7.03 -8.76
CA LYS A 129 -38.91 -6.91 -8.07
C LYS A 129 -40.08 -7.26 -8.98
N LYS A 130 -40.01 -6.95 -10.29
CA LYS A 130 -41.07 -7.25 -11.26
C LYS A 130 -41.11 -8.73 -11.66
N GLU A 131 -39.96 -9.39 -11.76
CA GLU A 131 -39.88 -10.83 -12.08
C GLU A 131 -40.41 -11.71 -10.93
N LYS A 132 -40.19 -11.34 -9.67
CA LYS A 132 -40.74 -12.08 -8.52
C LYS A 132 -42.23 -11.81 -8.26
N GLN A 133 -42.77 -10.71 -8.80
CA GLN A 133 -44.19 -10.38 -8.71
C GLN A 133 -45.07 -11.13 -9.73
N THR A 134 -44.50 -11.88 -10.68
CA THR A 134 -45.32 -12.66 -11.60
C THR A 134 -45.89 -13.92 -10.93
N LYS A 135 -47.06 -13.70 -10.32
CA LYS A 135 -48.23 -14.58 -10.22
C LYS A 135 -47.97 -16.01 -9.74
N ILE A 136 -48.07 -16.21 -8.43
CA ILE A 136 -48.68 -17.44 -7.93
C ILE A 136 -50.19 -17.31 -8.18
N TRP A 137 -50.70 -17.96 -9.23
CA TRP A 137 -52.14 -18.12 -9.43
C TRP A 137 -52.62 -19.25 -8.50
N VAL A 138 -53.27 -18.88 -7.40
CA VAL A 138 -53.96 -19.85 -6.53
C VAL A 138 -55.46 -19.73 -6.80
N PRO A 139 -56.11 -20.72 -7.45
CA PRO A 139 -57.55 -20.70 -7.62
C PRO A 139 -58.24 -20.91 -6.27
N GLY A 140 -58.95 -19.89 -5.78
CA GLY A 140 -59.99 -20.08 -4.76
C GLY A 140 -59.99 -19.21 -3.50
N LYS A 141 -59.12 -18.20 -3.32
CA LYS A 141 -59.29 -17.22 -2.22
C LYS A 141 -59.09 -15.77 -2.68
N THR A 142 -60.19 -15.03 -2.63
CA THR A 142 -60.23 -13.57 -2.53
C THR A 142 -59.61 -13.19 -1.19
N ASP A 143 -58.35 -12.77 -1.21
CA ASP A 143 -57.78 -11.67 -0.43
C ASP A 143 -56.27 -11.69 -0.69
N LYS A 144 -55.83 -10.72 -1.49
CA LYS A 144 -54.44 -10.57 -1.91
C LYS A 144 -53.63 -10.01 -0.75
N GLU A 145 -53.10 -10.87 0.11
CA GLU A 145 -52.01 -10.48 0.98
C GLU A 145 -50.72 -10.46 0.16
N GLU A 146 -50.36 -9.28 -0.34
CA GLU A 146 -49.03 -9.01 -0.89
C GLU A 146 -48.02 -9.05 0.26
N LYS A 147 -47.47 -10.23 0.57
CA LYS A 147 -46.25 -10.28 1.38
C LYS A 147 -45.15 -9.61 0.55
N PRO A 148 -44.51 -8.52 1.04
CA PRO A 148 -43.38 -7.95 0.35
C PRO A 148 -42.31 -9.04 0.26
N VAL A 149 -41.96 -9.43 -0.96
CA VAL A 149 -40.88 -10.39 -1.18
C VAL A 149 -39.61 -9.73 -0.67
N GLU A 150 -39.13 -10.19 0.49
CA GLU A 150 -37.83 -9.80 1.00
C GLU A 150 -36.79 -10.32 0.02
N LEU A 151 -36.20 -9.40 -0.75
CA LEU A 151 -35.01 -9.72 -1.53
C LEU A 151 -33.94 -10.12 -0.52
N THR A 152 -33.45 -11.35 -0.62
CA THR A 152 -32.34 -11.78 0.23
C THR A 152 -31.13 -10.94 -0.13
N LEU A 153 -30.35 -10.56 0.89
CA LEU A 153 -29.16 -9.71 0.73
C LEU A 153 -28.20 -10.30 -0.32
N ASP A 154 -28.13 -11.63 -0.39
CA ASP A 154 -27.28 -12.37 -1.32
C ASP A 154 -27.67 -12.19 -2.80
N GLU A 155 -28.96 -12.10 -3.10
CA GLU A 155 -29.45 -11.91 -4.47
C GLU A 155 -29.19 -10.48 -4.96
N VAL A 156 -29.38 -9.50 -4.08
CA VAL A 156 -29.08 -8.09 -4.37
C VAL A 156 -27.57 -7.93 -4.58
N LEU A 157 -26.76 -8.55 -3.71
CA LEU A 157 -25.29 -8.54 -3.84
C LEU A 157 -24.83 -9.16 -5.16
N LYS A 158 -25.39 -10.31 -5.57
CA LYS A 158 -25.04 -10.93 -6.87
C LYS A 158 -25.31 -10.00 -8.04
N VAL A 159 -26.48 -9.37 -8.09
CA VAL A 159 -26.85 -8.49 -9.20
C VAL A 159 -26.00 -7.22 -9.20
N LEU A 160 -25.66 -6.70 -8.03
CA LEU A 160 -24.73 -5.56 -7.91
C LEU A 160 -23.32 -5.91 -8.36
N LEU A 161 -22.85 -7.14 -8.10
CA LEU A 161 -21.53 -7.61 -8.54
C LEU A 161 -21.50 -7.88 -10.05
N GLU A 162 -22.59 -8.38 -10.64
CA GLU A 162 -22.69 -8.60 -12.09
C GLU A 162 -22.78 -7.29 -12.88
N THR A 163 -23.43 -6.27 -12.31
CA THR A 163 -23.61 -4.96 -12.97
C THR A 163 -22.35 -4.10 -12.89
N ASN A 164 -21.55 -4.26 -11.83
CA ASN A 164 -20.40 -3.40 -11.59
C ASN A 164 -19.09 -4.06 -12.03
N GLN A 165 -18.40 -3.42 -12.97
CA GLN A 165 -17.02 -3.78 -13.30
C GLN A 165 -16.09 -3.28 -12.19
N VAL A 166 -15.90 -4.10 -11.16
CA VAL A 166 -14.91 -3.81 -10.12
C VAL A 166 -13.53 -4.20 -10.66
N GLN A 167 -12.71 -3.21 -10.99
CA GLN A 167 -11.31 -3.44 -11.31
C GLN A 167 -10.55 -3.57 -9.99
N VAL A 168 -10.14 -4.79 -9.65
CA VAL A 168 -9.28 -5.03 -8.50
C VAL A 168 -7.83 -5.04 -9.00
N PRO A 169 -6.94 -4.21 -8.44
CA PRO A 169 -5.52 -4.25 -8.77
C PRO A 169 -4.93 -5.63 -8.53
N THR A 170 -4.17 -6.15 -9.49
CA THR A 170 -3.47 -7.44 -9.37
C THR A 170 -2.48 -7.45 -8.22
N LEU A 171 -1.84 -6.31 -7.94
CA LEU A 171 -0.90 -6.16 -6.83
C LEU A 171 -1.57 -6.36 -5.45
N LEU A 172 -2.85 -5.95 -5.30
CA LEU A 172 -3.61 -6.23 -4.07
C LEU A 172 -3.92 -7.72 -3.92
N ALA A 173 -4.27 -8.39 -5.03
CA ALA A 173 -4.53 -9.83 -5.02
C ALA A 173 -3.27 -10.62 -4.67
N GLU A 174 -2.11 -10.25 -5.23
CA GLU A 174 -0.82 -10.85 -4.89
C GLU A 174 -0.47 -10.70 -3.41
N ASP A 175 -0.68 -9.51 -2.84
CA ASP A 175 -0.37 -9.24 -1.44
C ASP A 175 -1.20 -10.10 -0.48
N GLU A 176 -2.52 -10.22 -0.73
CA GLU A 176 -3.39 -11.09 0.06
C GLU A 176 -3.01 -12.57 -0.09
N VAL A 177 -2.68 -13.02 -1.30
CA VAL A 177 -2.20 -14.40 -1.52
C VAL A 177 -0.93 -14.65 -0.71
N ASN A 178 0.05 -13.75 -0.75
CA ASN A 178 1.28 -13.87 0.03
C ASN A 178 1.00 -13.92 1.54
N ARG A 179 0.07 -13.10 2.02
CA ARG A 179 -0.36 -13.10 3.42
C ARG A 179 -1.02 -14.42 3.83
N MET A 180 -1.83 -15.01 2.95
CA MET A 180 -2.42 -16.33 3.18
C MET A 180 -1.37 -17.44 3.21
N LEU A 181 -0.40 -17.39 2.28
CA LEU A 181 0.71 -18.35 2.22
C LEU A 181 1.58 -18.30 3.48
N ALA A 182 1.92 -17.10 3.96
CA ALA A 182 2.69 -16.94 5.20
C ALA A 182 2.00 -17.58 6.40
N ARG A 183 0.67 -17.39 6.53
CA ARG A 183 -0.12 -18.03 7.60
C ARG A 183 -0.13 -19.55 7.52
N LEU A 184 -0.09 -20.11 6.32
CA LEU A 184 -0.04 -21.57 6.13
C LEU A 184 1.31 -22.14 6.57
N ILE A 185 2.41 -21.44 6.28
CA ILE A 185 3.76 -21.86 6.68
C ILE A 185 3.91 -21.84 8.21
N ASP A 186 3.38 -20.82 8.89
CA ASP A 186 3.43 -20.74 10.36
C ASP A 186 2.59 -21.82 11.07
N GLN A 187 1.66 -22.47 10.35
CA GLN A 187 0.82 -23.55 10.87
C GLN A 187 1.44 -24.95 10.72
N THR A 188 2.49 -25.10 9.92
CA THR A 188 3.22 -26.37 9.69
C THR A 188 4.48 -26.45 10.51
#